data_AF-F1LE71-F1
#
_entry.id   AF-F1LE71-F1
#
_cell.length_a   1.000
_cell.length_b   1.000
_cell.length_c   1.000
_cell.angle_alpha   90.00
_cell.angle_beta   90.00
_cell.angle_gamma   90.00
#
_symmetry.space_group_name_H-M   'P 1'
#
loop_
_entity.id
_entity.type
_entity.pdbx_description
1 polymer ?
#
loop_
_entity_poly.entity_id
_entity_poly.type
_entity_poly.pdbx_seq_one_letter_code
_entity_poly.pdbx_strand_id
1 'polypeptide(L)'
;MCEMSVYTAECVSVPLALLREYIVVGRKLPTEKEPNPPLYKMQIFASNHVIAKSRFWYFTSMLRRVKKGHGEIISCEESLFEVFEKRPGSVKNYGIWLRYDSRTNHHNMYREYRDNTVAGAITQCYRDMGARHRALADRIQVRCLVRRHERSSRYK
;
A
#
# COMPACT_ATOMS: atom_id res chain seq x y z
N MET A 1 -46.09 19.40 3.30
CA MET A 1 -45.22 20.46 2.73
C MET A 1 -44.20 20.76 3.81
N CYS A 2 -43.01 20.17 3.74
CA CYS A 2 -41.71 20.79 3.40
C CYS A 2 -40.82 20.42 4.62
N GLU A 3 -39.62 19.85 4.56
CA GLU A 3 -38.65 19.62 3.50
C GLU A 3 -37.92 18.29 3.81
N MET A 4 -37.82 17.41 2.83
CA MET A 4 -36.75 16.42 2.78
C MET A 4 -35.87 16.77 1.59
N SER A 5 -34.57 16.47 1.75
CA SER A 5 -33.52 16.48 0.72
C SER A 5 -32.78 17.80 0.57
N VAL A 6 -31.52 17.83 1.04
CA VAL A 6 -30.34 17.84 0.16
C VAL A 6 -29.08 17.59 0.99
N TYR A 7 -28.75 16.31 1.24
CA TYR A 7 -27.35 15.95 1.46
C TYR A 7 -26.73 15.81 0.07
N THR A 8 -26.11 16.88 -0.41
CA THR A 8 -25.23 16.83 -1.58
C THR A 8 -24.02 15.98 -1.21
N ALA A 9 -24.15 14.67 -1.44
CA ALA A 9 -23.00 13.81 -1.65
C ALA A 9 -22.29 14.34 -2.90
N GLU A 10 -21.29 15.20 -2.71
CA GLU A 10 -20.34 15.50 -3.75
C GLU A 10 -19.70 14.17 -4.16
N CYS A 11 -20.13 13.66 -5.32
CA CYS A 11 -19.46 12.60 -6.03
C CYS A 11 -18.06 13.10 -6.39
N VAL A 12 -17.10 12.95 -5.47
CA VAL A 12 -15.69 12.97 -5.84
C VAL A 12 -15.51 11.77 -6.75
N SER A 13 -15.50 12.04 -8.05
CA SER A 13 -15.20 11.08 -9.10
C SER A 13 -13.82 10.48 -8.84
N VAL A 14 -13.75 9.39 -8.09
CA VAL A 14 -12.50 8.64 -7.91
C VAL A 14 -12.19 8.01 -9.27
N PRO A 15 -11.09 8.39 -9.95
CA PRO A 15 -10.74 7.78 -11.22
C PRO A 15 -10.66 6.26 -11.07
N LEU A 16 -11.29 5.54 -12.02
CA LEU A 16 -11.45 4.08 -12.11
C LEU A 16 -10.15 3.23 -12.07
N ALA A 17 -8.99 3.78 -11.74
CA ALA A 17 -7.68 3.12 -11.83
C ALA A 17 -6.66 3.50 -10.74
N LEU A 18 -7.11 3.96 -9.56
CA LEU A 18 -6.23 4.24 -8.42
C LEU A 18 -6.19 3.05 -7.45
N LEU A 19 -4.97 2.64 -7.08
CA LEU A 19 -4.77 1.67 -6.01
C LEU A 19 -5.16 2.30 -4.69
N ARG A 20 -5.83 1.53 -3.82
CA ARG A 20 -6.17 1.96 -2.47
C ARG A 20 -5.13 1.45 -1.49
N GLU A 21 -4.94 2.20 -0.42
CA GLU A 21 -4.07 1.80 0.68
C GLU A 21 -4.84 0.97 1.70
N TYR A 22 -4.33 -0.21 2.02
CA TYR A 22 -4.86 -1.10 3.03
C TYR A 22 -3.82 -1.34 4.12
N ILE A 23 -4.24 -1.23 5.37
CA ILE A 23 -3.48 -1.68 6.52
C ILE A 23 -4.03 -3.04 6.92
N VAL A 24 -3.23 -4.08 6.69
CA VAL A 24 -3.58 -5.45 7.04
C VAL A 24 -2.80 -5.87 8.27
N VAL A 25 -3.51 -6.30 9.30
CA VAL A 25 -2.95 -6.83 10.54
C VAL A 25 -3.36 -8.29 10.66
N GLY A 26 -2.38 -9.17 10.82
CA GLY A 26 -2.61 -10.59 11.02
C GLY A 26 -1.64 -11.19 12.02
N ARG A 27 -2.00 -12.38 12.51
CA ARG A 27 -1.19 -13.17 13.44
C ARG A 27 -1.20 -14.64 13.06
N LYS A 28 -0.30 -15.40 13.67
CA LYS A 28 -0.39 -16.86 13.71
C LYS A 28 -1.55 -17.27 14.64
N LEU A 29 -2.17 -18.41 14.38
CA LEU A 29 -3.15 -18.98 15.31
C LEU A 29 -2.47 -19.27 16.66
N PRO A 30 -3.05 -18.84 17.78
CA PRO A 30 -2.56 -19.19 19.11
C PRO A 30 -2.50 -20.71 19.26
N THR A 31 -1.41 -21.20 19.86
CA THR A 31 -1.21 -22.63 20.15
C THR A 31 -0.83 -22.75 21.63
N GLU A 32 -1.02 -23.91 22.26
CA GLU A 32 -0.64 -24.13 23.67
C GLU A 32 0.82 -23.74 23.98
N LYS A 33 1.73 -23.94 23.00
CA LYS A 33 3.14 -23.56 23.13
C LYS A 33 3.40 -22.06 23.04
N GLU A 34 2.54 -21.32 22.36
CA GLU A 34 2.68 -19.87 22.13
C GLU A 34 1.28 -19.23 22.15
N PRO A 35 0.77 -18.90 23.35
CA PRO A 35 -0.59 -18.38 23.51
C PRO A 35 -0.75 -16.94 23.00
N ASN A 36 0.33 -16.17 22.96
CA ASN A 36 0.33 -14.78 22.49
C ASN A 36 1.31 -14.58 21.32
N PRO A 37 0.96 -15.00 20.10
CA PRO A 37 1.82 -14.85 18.94
C PRO A 37 1.95 -13.37 18.52
N PRO A 38 3.08 -12.97 17.93
CA PRO A 38 3.31 -11.59 17.51
C PRO A 38 2.34 -11.14 16.40
N LEU A 39 1.96 -9.87 16.47
CA LEU A 39 1.12 -9.20 15.46
C LEU A 39 1.98 -8.67 14.31
N TYR A 40 1.60 -8.97 13.08
CA TYR A 40 2.22 -8.44 11.87
C TYR A 40 1.30 -7.42 11.21
N LYS A 41 1.77 -6.18 11.11
CA LYS A 41 1.11 -5.09 10.40
C LYS A 41 1.84 -4.82 9.10
N MET A 42 1.10 -4.78 7.99
CA MET A 42 1.64 -4.43 6.67
C MET A 42 0.76 -3.37 6.00
N GLN A 43 1.42 -2.44 5.33
CA GLN A 43 0.79 -1.47 4.43
C GLN A 43 0.84 -2.03 3.00
N ILE A 44 -0.33 -2.20 2.38
CA ILE A 44 -0.48 -2.89 1.09
C ILE A 44 -1.32 -2.02 0.17
N PHE A 45 -0.88 -1.85 -1.06
CA PHE A 45 -1.61 -1.11 -2.08
C PHE A 45 -2.30 -2.08 -3.03
N ALA A 46 -3.63 -2.02 -3.10
CA ALA A 46 -4.45 -2.94 -3.88
C ALA A 46 -5.73 -2.27 -4.33
N SER A 47 -6.39 -2.81 -5.36
CA SER A 47 -7.70 -2.31 -5.79
C SER A 47 -8.81 -2.69 -4.81
N ASN A 48 -8.74 -3.91 -4.26
CA ASN A 48 -9.76 -4.48 -3.38
C ASN A 48 -9.12 -5.10 -2.12
N HIS A 49 -9.88 -5.11 -1.02
CA HIS A 49 -9.48 -5.75 0.23
C HIS A 49 -9.13 -7.25 0.06
N VAL A 50 -9.77 -7.97 -0.87
CA VAL A 50 -9.45 -9.40 -1.16
C VAL A 50 -8.01 -9.55 -1.65
N ILE A 51 -7.59 -8.68 -2.57
CA ILE A 51 -6.23 -8.66 -3.12
C ILE A 51 -5.24 -8.25 -2.02
N ALA A 52 -5.62 -7.28 -1.18
CA ALA A 52 -4.79 -6.89 -0.03
C ALA A 52 -4.52 -8.06 0.92
N LYS A 53 -5.56 -8.83 1.29
CA LYS A 53 -5.43 -10.05 2.11
C LYS A 53 -4.55 -11.11 1.44
N SER A 54 -4.69 -11.30 0.13
CA SER A 54 -3.86 -12.25 -0.63
C SER A 54 -2.38 -11.85 -0.62
N ARG A 55 -2.09 -10.57 -0.88
CA ARG A 55 -0.73 -10.03 -0.86
C ARG A 55 -0.11 -10.06 0.53
N PHE A 56 -0.90 -9.86 1.58
CA PHE A 56 -0.45 -10.03 2.96
C PHE A 56 0.12 -11.44 3.17
N TRP A 57 -0.66 -12.47 2.87
CA TRP A 57 -0.21 -13.86 3.02
C TRP A 57 1.00 -14.20 2.15
N TYR A 58 1.08 -13.65 0.93
CA TYR A 58 2.26 -13.78 0.08
C TYR A 58 3.52 -13.29 0.82
N PHE A 59 3.50 -12.07 1.37
CA PHE A 59 4.66 -11.52 2.07
C PHE A 59 4.93 -12.20 3.41
N THR A 60 3.92 -12.52 4.22
CA THR A 60 4.11 -13.15 5.53
C THR A 60 4.70 -14.57 5.39
N SER A 61 4.33 -15.29 4.32
CA SER A 61 4.91 -16.60 4.01
C SER A 61 6.40 -16.50 3.67
N MET A 62 6.81 -15.46 2.95
CA MET A 62 8.20 -15.23 2.56
C MET A 62 9.06 -14.74 3.74
N LEU A 63 8.54 -13.84 4.57
CA LEU A 63 9.31 -13.20 5.65
C LEU A 63 9.31 -13.99 6.97
N ARG A 64 8.16 -14.57 7.34
CA ARG A 64 7.94 -15.21 8.64
C ARG A 64 7.54 -16.67 8.55
N ARG A 65 7.48 -17.24 7.33
CA ARG A 65 7.09 -18.64 7.08
C ARG A 65 5.70 -19.00 7.63
N VAL A 66 4.82 -18.00 7.81
CA VAL A 66 3.43 -18.22 8.24
C VAL A 66 2.57 -18.43 7.01
N LYS A 67 1.86 -19.56 6.97
CA LYS A 67 0.90 -19.89 5.90
C LYS A 67 -0.50 -19.43 6.29
N LYS A 68 -1.34 -19.11 5.30
CA LYS A 68 -2.75 -18.74 5.49
C LYS A 68 -3.53 -19.71 6.38
N GLY A 69 -3.29 -21.02 6.26
CA GLY A 69 -3.99 -22.02 7.08
C GLY A 69 -3.60 -22.05 8.56
N HIS A 70 -2.45 -21.46 8.93
CA HIS A 70 -1.94 -21.43 10.31
C HIS A 70 -2.00 -20.01 10.91
N GLY A 71 -2.73 -19.10 10.27
CA GLY A 71 -2.83 -17.73 10.72
C GLY A 71 -4.20 -17.14 10.43
N GLU A 72 -4.47 -16.03 11.08
CA GLU A 72 -5.72 -15.29 10.94
C GLU A 72 -5.44 -13.81 10.67
N ILE A 73 -6.34 -13.18 9.93
CA ILE A 73 -6.32 -11.74 9.71
C ILE A 73 -7.25 -11.13 10.76
N ILE A 74 -6.71 -10.26 11.60
CA ILE A 74 -7.46 -9.60 12.67
C ILE A 74 -8.21 -8.40 12.11
N SER A 75 -7.49 -7.57 11.35
CA SER A 75 -8.06 -6.38 10.73
C SER A 75 -7.53 -6.18 9.32
N CYS A 76 -8.41 -5.69 8.46
CA CYS A 76 -8.10 -5.26 7.10
C CYS A 76 -8.82 -3.93 6.90
N GLU A 77 -8.19 -2.85 7.33
CA GLU A 77 -8.74 -1.51 7.25
C GLU A 77 -8.26 -0.85 5.96
N GLU A 78 -9.19 -0.20 5.25
CA GLU A 78 -8.84 0.75 4.21
C GLU A 78 -8.29 2.00 4.90
N SER A 79 -7.03 2.32 4.61
CA SER A 79 -6.35 3.48 5.18
C SER A 79 -6.90 4.73 4.49
N LEU A 80 -7.96 5.29 5.05
CA LEU A 80 -8.49 6.61 4.67
C LEU A 80 -7.57 7.76 5.11
N PHE A 81 -6.29 7.48 5.40
CA PHE A 81 -5.31 8.49 5.83
C PHE A 81 -5.10 9.59 4.77
N GLU A 82 -5.50 9.34 3.51
CA GLU A 82 -5.54 10.37 2.46
C GLU A 82 -6.53 11.50 2.77
N VAL A 83 -7.60 11.24 3.54
CA VAL A 83 -8.64 12.21 3.87
C VAL A 83 -8.20 13.21 4.95
N PHE A 84 -7.25 12.84 5.83
CA PHE A 84 -6.78 13.68 6.95
C PHE A 84 -5.34 14.18 6.79
N GLU A 85 -4.82 14.23 5.57
CA GLU A 85 -3.52 14.82 5.32
C GLU A 85 -3.56 16.32 5.69
N LYS A 86 -2.62 16.78 6.53
CA LYS A 86 -2.60 18.18 7.06
C LYS A 86 -2.70 19.26 5.98
N ARG A 87 -2.33 18.95 4.74
CA ARG A 87 -2.41 19.84 3.57
C ARG A 87 -2.80 19.01 2.33
N PRO A 88 -4.11 18.88 2.01
CA PRO A 88 -4.60 18.00 0.94
C PRO A 88 -4.23 18.46 -0.48
N GLY A 89 -3.79 19.72 -0.67
CA GLY A 89 -3.36 20.26 -1.97
C GLY A 89 -1.83 20.43 -2.13
N SER A 90 -1.03 20.04 -1.13
CA SER A 90 0.42 20.20 -1.21
C SER A 90 1.04 19.02 -1.94
N VAL A 91 1.65 19.30 -3.08
CA VAL A 91 2.45 18.31 -3.82
C VAL A 91 3.66 17.90 -2.96
N LYS A 92 3.95 16.60 -2.90
CA LYS A 92 5.05 16.02 -2.14
C LYS A 92 5.88 15.09 -3.00
N ASN A 93 7.11 14.82 -2.56
CA ASN A 93 8.01 13.87 -3.20
C ASN A 93 7.99 12.55 -2.40
N TYR A 94 7.70 11.45 -3.10
CA TYR A 94 7.63 10.10 -2.55
C TYR A 94 8.75 9.24 -3.13
N GLY A 95 9.67 8.80 -2.27
CA GLY A 95 10.71 7.83 -2.62
C GLY A 95 10.19 6.41 -2.45
N ILE A 96 10.22 5.61 -3.51
CA ILE A 96 9.73 4.24 -3.53
C ILE A 96 10.91 3.31 -3.76
N TRP A 97 11.17 2.44 -2.79
CA TRP A 97 12.06 1.30 -2.93
C TRP A 97 11.23 0.10 -3.37
N LEU A 98 11.51 -0.39 -4.57
CA LEU A 98 10.83 -1.56 -5.14
C LEU A 98 11.84 -2.63 -5.55
N ARG A 99 11.41 -3.87 -5.47
CA ARG A 99 12.04 -4.99 -6.16
C ARG A 99 11.10 -5.39 -7.28
N TYR A 100 11.64 -5.66 -8.47
CA TYR A 100 10.87 -6.28 -9.54
C TYR A 100 11.60 -7.48 -10.08
N ASP A 101 10.82 -8.46 -10.52
CA ASP A 101 11.33 -9.69 -11.09
C ASP A 101 11.29 -9.56 -12.62
N SER A 102 12.46 -9.58 -13.25
CA SER A 102 12.59 -9.65 -14.71
C SER A 102 12.40 -11.09 -15.19
N ARG A 103 12.66 -11.35 -16.47
CA ARG A 103 12.64 -12.73 -16.99
C ARG A 103 13.77 -13.59 -16.42
N THR A 104 14.87 -12.95 -16.03
CA THR A 104 16.13 -13.64 -15.72
C THR A 104 16.58 -13.41 -14.28
N ASN A 105 16.30 -12.25 -13.69
CA ASN A 105 16.82 -11.89 -12.38
C ASN A 105 15.88 -10.97 -11.58
N HIS A 106 16.18 -10.82 -10.30
CA HIS A 106 15.56 -9.91 -9.37
C HIS A 106 16.35 -8.60 -9.32
N HIS A 107 15.69 -7.48 -9.59
CA HIS A 107 16.32 -6.17 -9.60
C HIS A 107 15.69 -5.30 -8.52
N ASN A 108 16.53 -4.74 -7.65
CA ASN A 108 16.11 -3.70 -6.72
C ASN A 108 16.23 -2.34 -7.42
N MET A 109 15.23 -1.49 -7.28
CA MET A 109 15.20 -0.13 -7.82
C MET A 109 14.72 0.85 -6.76
N TYR A 110 15.25 2.06 -6.84
CA TYR A 110 14.72 3.22 -6.15
C TYR A 110 14.21 4.22 -7.19
N ARG A 111 13.02 4.76 -6.98
CA ARG A 111 12.45 5.81 -7.84
C ARG A 111 11.70 6.83 -6.99
N GLU A 112 11.73 8.09 -7.41
CA GLU A 112 10.99 9.16 -6.77
C GLU A 112 9.84 9.61 -7.66
N TYR A 113 8.67 9.80 -7.06
CA TYR A 113 7.46 10.28 -7.74
C TYR A 113 6.91 11.51 -7.03
N ARG A 114 6.38 12.45 -7.81
CA ARG A 114 5.81 13.69 -7.31
C ARG A 114 4.29 13.59 -7.46
N ASP A 115 3.59 13.61 -6.33
CA ASP A 115 2.12 13.50 -6.30
C ASP A 115 1.57 14.17 -5.02
N ASN A 116 0.26 14.37 -4.98
CA ASN A 116 -0.46 14.81 -3.79
C ASN A 116 -0.72 13.62 -2.85
N THR A 117 -0.98 12.44 -3.42
CA THR A 117 -1.39 11.23 -2.69
C THR A 117 -0.33 10.12 -2.74
N VAL A 118 -0.35 9.24 -1.74
CA VAL A 118 0.53 8.06 -1.73
C VAL A 118 0.03 7.02 -2.74
N ALA A 119 -1.29 6.80 -2.78
CA ALA A 119 -1.93 5.95 -3.78
C ALA A 119 -1.59 6.38 -5.21
N GLY A 120 -1.63 7.68 -5.48
CA GLY A 120 -1.27 8.27 -6.77
C GLY A 120 0.17 7.96 -7.15
N ALA A 121 1.12 8.25 -6.24
CA ALA A 121 2.55 7.99 -6.48
C ALA A 121 2.84 6.52 -6.77
N ILE A 122 2.20 5.59 -6.05
CA ILE A 122 2.37 4.15 -6.30
C ILE A 122 1.69 3.72 -7.60
N THR A 123 0.53 4.26 -7.92
CA THR A 123 -0.16 4.00 -9.19
C THR A 123 0.71 4.45 -10.37
N GLN A 124 1.32 5.64 -10.29
CA GLN A 124 2.32 6.10 -11.25
C GLN A 124 3.49 5.13 -11.33
N CYS A 125 3.99 4.64 -10.19
CA CYS A 125 5.07 3.67 -10.16
C CYS A 125 4.74 2.37 -10.90
N TYR A 126 3.56 1.80 -10.71
CA TYR A 126 3.14 0.60 -11.43
C TYR A 126 3.03 0.85 -12.94
N ARG A 127 2.50 2.01 -13.36
CA ARG A 127 2.42 2.38 -14.78
C ARG A 127 3.79 2.53 -15.41
N ASP A 128 4.72 3.20 -14.72
CA ASP A 128 6.08 3.41 -15.17
C ASP A 128 6.88 2.12 -15.33
N MET A 129 6.69 1.18 -14.42
CA MET A 129 7.31 -0.15 -14.47
C MET A 129 6.71 -1.01 -15.60
N GLY A 130 5.40 -0.91 -15.82
CA GLY A 130 4.72 -1.55 -16.95
C GLY A 130 5.18 -1.01 -18.29
N ALA A 131 5.35 0.31 -18.43
CA ALA A 131 5.77 0.94 -19.67
C ALA A 131 7.24 0.67 -20.02
N ARG A 132 8.16 0.90 -19.08
CA ARG A 132 9.61 0.83 -19.36
C ARG A 132 10.17 -0.59 -19.29
N HIS A 133 9.72 -1.37 -18.32
CA HIS A 133 10.30 -2.69 -18.03
C HIS A 133 9.34 -3.83 -18.37
N ARG A 134 8.12 -3.54 -18.88
CA ARG A 134 7.06 -4.53 -19.13
C ARG A 134 6.79 -5.41 -17.90
N ALA A 135 6.99 -4.84 -16.71
CA ALA A 135 6.82 -5.55 -15.46
C ALA A 135 5.33 -5.58 -15.10
N LEU A 136 4.81 -6.78 -14.87
CA LEU A 136 3.44 -6.99 -14.39
C LEU A 136 3.34 -6.59 -12.91
N ALA A 137 2.16 -6.14 -12.48
CA ALA A 137 1.92 -5.72 -11.09
C ALA A 137 2.27 -6.81 -10.07
N ASP A 138 1.98 -8.08 -10.40
CA ASP A 138 2.27 -9.21 -9.51
C ASP A 138 3.77 -9.42 -9.25
N ARG A 139 4.61 -9.08 -10.26
CA ARG A 139 6.07 -9.23 -10.23
C ARG A 139 6.78 -8.04 -9.61
N ILE A 140 6.04 -7.01 -9.19
CA ILE A 140 6.57 -5.84 -8.50
C ILE A 140 6.26 -6.00 -7.02
N GLN A 141 7.29 -5.79 -6.20
CA GLN A 141 7.25 -5.85 -4.75
C GLN A 141 7.69 -4.49 -4.22
N VAL A 142 6.74 -3.71 -3.72
CA VAL A 142 7.04 -2.44 -3.05
C VAL A 142 7.57 -2.76 -1.65
N ARG A 143 8.82 -2.40 -1.36
CA ARG A 143 9.48 -2.70 -0.08
C ARG A 143 9.26 -1.57 0.93
N CYS A 144 9.44 -0.33 0.50
CA CYS A 144 9.35 0.82 1.38
C CYS A 144 8.89 2.05 0.60
N LEU A 145 8.04 2.85 1.25
CA LEU A 145 7.67 4.18 0.80
C LEU A 145 8.21 5.20 1.80
N VAL A 146 8.98 6.15 1.30
CA VAL A 146 9.57 7.26 2.06
C VAL A 146 8.89 8.54 1.61
N ARG A 147 8.17 9.20 2.52
CA ARG A 147 7.68 10.56 2.29
C ARG A 147 8.85 11.51 2.55
N ARG A 148 9.41 12.10 1.50
CA ARG A 148 10.55 13.01 1.63
C ARG A 148 10.02 14.39 2.03
N HIS A 149 10.26 14.79 3.27
CA HIS A 149 9.99 16.16 3.69
C HIS A 149 11.04 17.09 3.06
N GLU A 150 10.62 18.18 2.40
CA GLU A 150 11.49 19.15 1.71
C GLU A 150 12.43 19.95 2.64
N ARG A 151 12.75 19.47 3.83
CA ARG A 151 13.77 20.08 4.71
C ARG A 151 14.69 19.04 5.31
N SER A 152 15.83 18.84 4.66
CA SER A 152 17.09 18.55 5.34
C SER A 152 18.23 19.27 4.64
N SER A 153 18.27 20.60 4.81
CA SER A 153 19.53 21.37 4.76
C SER A 153 20.14 21.38 6.16
N ARG A 154 20.20 20.23 6.84
CA ARG A 154 20.75 20.13 8.20
C ARG A 154 21.64 18.90 8.31
N TYR A 155 22.73 18.94 7.55
CA TYR A 155 24.07 18.46 7.91
C TYR A 155 25.04 19.16 6.95
N LYS A 156 25.51 20.34 7.37
CA LYS A 156 26.84 20.86 7.07
C LYS A 156 27.56 20.89 8.41
#